data_AF-A0A942KQS4-F1
#
_entry.id   AF-A0A942KQS4-F1
#
_cell.length_a   1.000
_cell.length_b   1.000
_cell.length_c   1.000
_cell.angle_alpha   90.00
_cell.angle_beta   90.00
_cell.angle_gamma   90.00
#
_symmetry.space_group_name_H-M   'P 1'
#
loop_
_entity.id
_entity.type
_entity.pdbx_description
1 polymer ?
#
loop_
_entity_poly.entity_id
_entity_poly.type
_entity_poly.pdbx_seq_one_letter_code
_entity_poly.pdbx_strand_id
1 'polypeptide(L)'
;MKVLPLLACLLTGALLVYGTLDMPAVGDPKAPAHLHVAPFYIESSYQDTRTPNIVTAVLADYRSFDTLGEVSVIFVAGMAVIMLLTPRRQP
;
A
#
# COMPACT_ATOMS: atom_id res chain seq x y z
N MET A 1 4.59 -29.10 -17.95
CA MET A 1 3.59 -28.09 -17.56
C MET A 1 4.12 -26.91 -16.74
N LYS A 2 5.30 -26.97 -16.08
CA LYS A 2 5.85 -25.85 -15.27
C LYS A 2 6.53 -24.73 -16.08
N VAL A 3 6.81 -24.97 -17.36
CA VAL A 3 7.51 -24.01 -18.23
C VAL A 3 6.64 -22.79 -18.54
N LEU A 4 5.33 -22.99 -18.73
CA LEU A 4 4.39 -21.90 -19.00
C LEU A 4 4.29 -20.87 -17.83
N PRO A 5 4.05 -21.27 -16.57
CA PRO A 5 4.05 -20.31 -15.46
C PRO A 5 5.43 -19.70 -15.20
N LEU A 6 6.52 -20.43 -15.47
CA LEU A 6 7.87 -19.88 -15.36
C LEU A 6 8.11 -18.75 -16.38
N LEU A 7 7.71 -18.97 -17.64
CA LEU A 7 7.80 -17.95 -18.69
C LEU A 7 6.95 -16.72 -18.35
N ALA A 8 5.73 -16.92 -17.84
CA ALA A 8 4.88 -15.82 -17.40
C ALA A 8 5.54 -15.01 -16.27
N CYS A 9 6.13 -15.67 -15.28
CA CYS A 9 6.84 -15.01 -14.18
C CYS A 9 8.04 -14.19 -14.67
N LEU A 10 8.88 -14.79 -15.54
CA LEU A 10 10.04 -14.12 -16.11
C LEU A 10 9.64 -12.91 -16.97
N LEU A 11 8.59 -13.05 -17.77
CA LEU A 11 8.08 -11.96 -18.60
C LEU A 11 7.55 -10.80 -17.74
N THR A 12 6.74 -11.09 -16.72
CA THR A 12 6.25 -10.05 -15.79
C THR A 12 7.40 -9.40 -15.04
N GLY A 13 8.38 -10.17 -14.56
CA GLY A 13 9.56 -9.63 -13.90
C GLY A 13 10.38 -8.70 -14.80
N ALA A 14 10.61 -9.11 -16.05
CA ALA A 14 11.31 -8.29 -17.04
C ALA A 14 10.56 -6.98 -17.35
N LEU A 15 9.23 -7.04 -17.47
CA LEU A 15 8.40 -5.85 -17.66
C LEU A 15 8.47 -4.89 -16.46
N LEU A 16 8.44 -5.41 -15.24
CA LEU A 16 8.58 -4.59 -14.03
C LEU A 16 9.97 -3.93 -13.97
N VAL A 17 11.04 -4.66 -14.28
CA VAL A 17 12.41 -4.10 -14.36
C VAL A 17 12.50 -3.03 -15.44
N TYR A 18 11.93 -3.26 -16.62
CA TYR A 18 11.88 -2.25 -17.68
C TYR A 18 11.18 -0.97 -17.21
N GLY A 19 10.06 -1.08 -16.50
CA GLY A 19 9.35 0.07 -15.93
C GLY A 19 10.14 0.86 -14.89
N THR A 20 11.11 0.24 -14.20
CA THR A 20 11.97 0.97 -13.24
C THR A 20 12.95 1.92 -13.93
N LEU A 21 13.22 1.75 -15.23
CA LEU A 21 14.13 2.62 -15.98
C LEU A 21 13.59 4.05 -16.13
N ASP A 22 12.26 4.22 -16.06
CA ASP A 22 11.59 5.53 -16.12
C ASP A 22 11.45 6.21 -14.75
N MET A 23 11.89 5.57 -13.66
CA MET A 23 11.80 6.15 -12.32
C MET A 23 12.80 7.30 -12.14
N PRO A 24 12.44 8.37 -11.40
CA PRO A 24 13.39 9.42 -11.04
C PRO A 24 14.60 8.85 -10.29
N ALA A 25 15.76 9.49 -10.45
CA ALA A 25 16.93 9.14 -9.67
C ALA A 25 16.64 9.30 -8.17
N VAL A 26 17.22 8.40 -7.36
CA VAL A 26 17.06 8.44 -5.90
C VAL A 26 17.56 9.79 -5.38
N GLY A 27 16.69 10.50 -4.66
CA GLY A 27 17.01 11.82 -4.10
C GLY A 27 16.87 12.99 -5.07
N ASP A 28 16.34 12.79 -6.29
CA ASP A 28 16.09 13.89 -7.23
C ASP A 28 15.09 14.91 -6.63
N PRO A 29 15.48 16.18 -6.41
CA PRO A 29 14.57 17.22 -5.93
C PRO A 29 13.42 17.50 -6.89
N LYS A 30 13.56 17.13 -8.17
CA LYS A 30 12.54 17.30 -9.21
C LYS A 30 11.65 16.07 -9.39
N ALA A 31 11.81 15.03 -8.55
CA ALA A 31 10.91 13.90 -8.57
C ALA A 31 9.45 14.35 -8.35
N PRO A 32 8.46 13.81 -9.08
CA PRO A 32 7.07 14.28 -9.01
C PRO A 32 6.49 14.33 -7.58
N ALA A 33 6.89 13.39 -6.71
CA ALA A 33 6.47 13.36 -5.32
C ALA A 33 6.93 14.60 -4.51
N HIS A 34 8.08 15.17 -4.85
CA HIS A 34 8.68 16.32 -4.15
C HIS A 34 8.12 17.67 -4.62
N LEU A 35 7.45 17.71 -5.78
CA LEU A 35 6.99 18.96 -6.39
C LEU A 35 5.63 19.45 -5.88
N HIS A 36 4.79 18.54 -5.38
CA HIS A 36 3.42 18.89 -5.02
C HIS A 36 2.96 18.25 -3.70
N VAL A 37 2.94 16.92 -3.62
CA VAL A 37 2.34 16.21 -2.49
C VAL A 37 3.17 16.28 -1.21
N ALA A 38 4.49 16.11 -1.29
CA ALA A 38 5.33 16.14 -0.10
C ALA A 38 5.38 17.55 0.55
N PRO A 39 5.58 18.66 -0.19
CA PRO A 39 5.53 20.00 0.41
C PRO A 39 4.18 20.29 1.08
N PHE A 40 3.06 19.94 0.44
CA PHE A 40 1.73 20.12 1.00
C PHE A 40 1.56 19.39 2.34
N TYR A 41 1.93 18.11 2.41
CA TYR A 41 1.83 17.37 3.68
C TYR A 41 2.77 17.90 4.76
N ILE A 42 3.95 18.39 4.40
CA ILE A 42 4.89 18.96 5.37
C ILE A 42 4.37 20.27 5.97
N GLU A 43 3.78 21.13 5.13
CA GLU A 43 3.36 22.47 5.53
C GLU A 43 1.96 22.50 6.15
N SER A 44 1.04 21.67 5.67
CA SER A 44 -0.39 21.76 6.02
C SER A 44 -0.88 20.69 7.01
N SER A 45 -0.19 19.55 7.18
CA SER A 45 -0.76 18.42 7.92
C SER A 45 -1.19 18.76 9.35
N TYR A 46 -0.37 19.51 10.07
CA TYR A 46 -0.68 19.86 11.46
C TYR A 46 -1.87 20.81 11.56
N GLN A 47 -1.99 21.76 10.62
CA GLN A 47 -3.12 22.70 10.59
C GLN A 47 -4.44 21.99 10.28
N ASP A 48 -4.41 21.06 9.32
CA ASP A 48 -5.61 20.36 8.85
C ASP A 48 -6.09 19.30 9.85
N THR A 49 -5.16 18.54 10.45
CA THR A 49 -5.48 17.32 11.22
C THR A 49 -5.28 17.47 12.71
N ARG A 50 -4.49 18.46 13.15
CA ARG A 50 -3.96 18.61 14.52
C ARG A 50 -3.18 17.39 15.02
N THR A 51 -2.73 16.52 14.12
CA THR A 51 -1.87 15.39 14.42
C THR A 51 -0.40 15.81 14.24
N PRO A 52 0.45 15.74 15.28
CA PRO A 52 1.84 16.19 15.19
C PRO A 52 2.72 15.28 14.32
N ASN A 53 2.32 14.03 14.12
CA ASN A 53 3.02 13.09 13.26
C ASN A 53 2.44 13.13 11.84
N ILE A 54 3.23 13.64 10.89
CA ILE A 54 2.85 13.76 9.48
C ILE A 54 2.48 12.40 8.87
N VAL A 55 3.20 11.33 9.21
CA VAL A 55 2.92 9.99 8.66
C VAL A 55 1.55 9.50 9.13
N THR A 56 1.25 9.67 10.42
CA THR A 56 -0.07 9.32 10.97
C THR A 56 -1.17 10.17 10.34
N ALA A 57 -0.94 11.49 10.17
CA ALA A 57 -1.89 12.38 9.50
C ALA A 57 -2.17 11.93 8.05
N VAL A 58 -1.14 11.52 7.31
CA VAL A 58 -1.31 11.03 5.94
C VAL A 58 -2.10 9.73 5.90
N LEU A 59 -1.78 8.75 6.76
CA LEU A 59 -2.46 7.45 6.74
C LEU A 59 -3.89 7.52 7.29
N ALA A 60 -4.09 8.22 8.41
CA ALA A 60 -5.35 8.20 9.14
C ALA A 60 -6.33 9.31 8.73
N ASP A 61 -5.85 10.45 8.23
CA ASP A 61 -6.70 11.58 7.86
C ASP A 61 -6.78 11.76 6.34
N TYR A 62 -5.65 12.03 5.66
CA TYR A 62 -5.67 12.31 4.21
C TYR A 62 -5.94 11.08 3.33
N ARG A 63 -5.40 9.90 3.70
CA ARG A 63 -5.53 8.63 2.98
C ARG A 63 -6.24 7.57 3.80
N SER A 64 -7.18 8.02 4.63
CA SER A 64 -7.96 7.18 5.54
C SER A 64 -8.67 6.00 4.86
N PHE A 65 -9.08 6.16 3.60
CA PHE A 65 -9.70 5.08 2.82
C PHE A 65 -8.75 3.91 2.53
N ASP A 66 -7.45 4.17 2.31
CA ASP A 66 -6.48 3.10 2.07
C ASP A 66 -6.31 2.25 3.34
N THR A 67 -6.15 2.90 4.50
CA THR A 67 -6.06 2.23 5.80
C THR A 67 -7.38 1.56 6.23
N LEU A 68 -8.54 2.15 5.90
CA LEU A 68 -9.84 1.48 6.08
C LEU A 68 -9.92 0.18 5.27
N GLY A 69 -9.39 0.19 4.04
CA GLY A 69 -9.23 -0.99 3.21
C GLY A 69 -8.33 -2.03 3.85
N GLU A 70 -7.15 -1.64 4.33
CA GLU A 70 -6.22 -2.52 5.06
C GLU A 70 -6.89 -3.20 6.27
N VAL A 71 -7.56 -2.42 7.12
CA VAL A 71 -8.29 -2.94 8.29
C VAL A 71 -9.40 -3.89 7.87
N SER A 72 -10.14 -3.58 6.80
CA SER A 72 -11.20 -4.44 6.27
C SER A 72 -10.64 -5.78 5.78
N VAL A 73 -9.53 -5.78 5.05
CA VAL A 73 -8.86 -7.00 4.57
C VAL A 73 -8.41 -7.87 5.73
N ILE A 74 -7.74 -7.29 6.73
CA ILE A 74 -7.27 -8.01 7.91
C ILE A 74 -8.46 -8.57 8.71
N PHE A 75 -9.52 -7.79 8.88
CA PHE A 75 -10.71 -8.20 9.58
C PHE A 75 -11.40 -9.41 8.90
N VAL A 76 -11.61 -9.35 7.58
CA VAL A 76 -12.21 -10.45 6.81
C VAL A 76 -11.31 -11.68 6.84
N ALA A 77 -9.99 -11.52 6.71
CA ALA A 77 -9.05 -12.64 6.82
C ALA A 77 -9.11 -13.30 8.21
N GLY A 78 -9.16 -12.51 9.28
CA GLY A 78 -9.32 -13.00 10.65
C GLY A 78 -10.63 -13.75 10.86
N MET A 79 -11.75 -13.21 10.37
CA MET A 79 -13.04 -13.89 10.39
C MET A 79 -13.01 -15.22 9.64
N ALA A 80 -12.42 -15.26 8.44
CA ALA A 80 -12.32 -16.48 7.64
C ALA A 80 -11.54 -17.59 8.39
N VAL A 81 -10.44 -17.24 9.06
CA VAL A 81 -9.66 -18.17 9.89
C VAL A 81 -10.50 -18.69 11.06
N ILE A 82 -11.20 -17.82 11.79
CA ILE A 82 -12.06 -18.22 12.91
C ILE A 82 -13.16 -19.18 12.43
N MET A 83 -13.82 -18.87 11.32
CA MET A 83 -14.87 -19.73 10.76
C MET A 83 -14.35 -21.11 10.34
N LEU A 84 -13.13 -21.17 9.80
CA LEU A 84 -12.50 -22.43 9.38
C LEU A 84 -12.06 -23.29 10.58
N LEU A 85 -11.59 -22.66 11.65
CA LEU A 85 -11.12 -23.35 12.86
C LEU A 85 -12.22 -23.66 13.87
N THR A 86 -13.41 -23.06 13.74
CA THR A 86 -14.53 -23.30 14.65
C THR A 86 -15.01 -24.75 14.52
N PRO A 87 -14.90 -25.58 15.57
CA PRO A 87 -15.31 -26.98 15.50
C PRO A 87 -16.81 -27.08 15.23
N ARG A 88 -17.19 -27.90 14.24
CA ARG A 88 -18.61 -28.28 14.08
C ARG A 88 -18.99 -29.18 15.26
N ARG A 89 -19.91 -28.71 16.12
CA ARG A 89 -20.63 -29.61 17.03
C ARG A 89 -21.47 -30.54 16.16
N GLN A 90 -21.01 -31.77 16.00
CA GLN A 90 -21.83 -32.85 15.45
C GLN A 90 -22.85 -33.24 16.54
N PRO A 91 -24.15 -33.30 16.22
CA PRO A 91 -25.14 -33.87 17.12
C PRO A 91 -24.94 -35.39 17.28
#